data_AF-C3YFU4-F1
#
_entry.id   AF-C3YFU4-F1
#
_cell.length_a   1.000
_cell.length_b   1.000
_cell.length_c   1.000
_cell.angle_alpha   90.00
_cell.angle_beta   90.00
_cell.angle_gamma   90.00
#
_symmetry.space_group_name_H-M   'P 1'
#
loop_
_entity.id
_entity.type
_entity.pdbx_description
1 polymer ?
#
loop_
_entity_poly.entity_id
_entity_poly.type
_entity_poly.pdbx_seq_one_letter_code
_entity_poly.pdbx_strand_id
1 'polypeptide(L)' 'ATCLTEMSLMMACWKENDYKDSACAKEITAFHKCTEEATVMKAADLKGVVQEGRLSSRNINKLLPRFPHPVKPH' A
#
# COMPACT_ATOMS: atom_id res chain seq x y z
N ALA A 1 -6.41 -5.81 -3.86
CA ALA A 1 -5.40 -5.39 -4.86
C ALA A 1 -5.48 -3.88 -5.02
N THR A 2 -4.35 -3.19 -5.10
CA THR A 2 -4.28 -1.74 -5.38
C THR A 2 -4.47 -1.51 -6.88
N CYS A 3 -5.04 -0.36 -7.27
CA CYS A 3 -5.22 0.06 -8.67
C CYS A 3 -6.22 -0.77 -9.52
N LEU A 4 -7.23 -1.37 -8.88
CA LEU A 4 -8.24 -2.16 -9.60
C LEU A 4 -9.09 -1.31 -10.54
N THR A 5 -9.41 -0.07 -10.14
CA THR A 5 -10.22 0.87 -10.92
C THR A 5 -9.52 1.27 -12.21
N GLU A 6 -8.23 1.62 -12.13
CA GLU A 6 -7.40 2.02 -13.27
C GLU A 6 -7.17 0.84 -14.20
N MET A 7 -6.97 -0.36 -13.64
CA MET A 7 -6.87 -1.60 -14.43
C MET A 7 -8.17 -1.86 -15.21
N SER A 8 -9.33 -1.72 -14.57
CA SER A 8 -10.63 -1.89 -15.23
C SER A 8 -10.85 -0.87 -16.36
N LEU A 9 -10.47 0.39 -16.17
CA LEU A 9 -10.57 1.44 -17.20
C LEU A 9 -9.62 1.18 -18.37
N MET A 10 -8.38 0.77 -18.11
CA MET A 10 -7.43 0.40 -19.15
C MET A 10 -7.94 -0.78 -19.99
N MET A 11 -8.49 -1.81 -19.35
CA MET A 11 -9.07 -2.96 -20.07
C MET A 11 -10.29 -2.57 -20.91
N ALA A 12 -11.12 -1.63 -20.41
CA ALA A 12 -12.27 -1.12 -21.14
C ALA A 12 -11.82 -0.35 -22.39
N CYS A 13 -10.87 0.58 -22.26
CA CYS A 13 -10.33 1.31 -23.39
C CYS A 13 -9.69 0.38 -24.43
N TRP A 14 -8.88 -0.59 -23.98
CA TRP A 14 -8.28 -1.57 -24.89
C TRP A 14 -9.35 -2.33 -25.68
N LYS A 15 -10.42 -2.79 -25.03
CA LYS A 15 -11.50 -3.50 -25.73
C LYS A 15 -12.14 -2.63 -26.82
N GLU A 16 -12.32 -1.35 -26.58
CA GLU A 16 -12.94 -0.41 -27.54
C GLU A 16 -11.99 0.01 -28.67
N ASN A 17 -10.67 -0.13 -28.48
CA ASN A 17 -9.65 0.38 -29.40
C ASN A 17 -8.72 -0.71 -29.95
N ASP A 18 -9.21 -1.95 -30.06
CA ASP A 18 -8.44 -3.10 -30.57
C ASP A 18 -7.11 -3.33 -29.85
N TYR A 19 -7.10 -3.10 -28.53
CA TYR A 19 -5.93 -3.24 -27.66
C TYR A 19 -4.73 -2.37 -28.08
N LYS A 20 -4.99 -1.23 -28.74
CA LYS A 20 -3.93 -0.29 -29.14
C LYS A 20 -3.54 0.61 -27.97
N ASP A 21 -2.30 0.46 -27.51
CA ASP A 21 -1.75 1.30 -26.44
C ASP A 21 -1.74 2.79 -26.77
N SER A 22 -1.51 3.14 -28.04
CA SER A 22 -1.52 4.55 -28.48
C SER A 22 -2.88 5.23 -28.31
N ALA A 23 -3.98 4.48 -28.43
CA ALA A 23 -5.33 4.99 -28.22
C ALA A 23 -5.68 5.11 -26.73
N CYS A 24 -5.08 4.26 -25.89
CA CYS A 24 -5.34 4.17 -24.44
C CYS A 24 -4.21 4.75 -23.58
N ALA A 25 -3.39 5.63 -24.15
CA ALA A 25 -2.21 6.17 -23.47
C ALA A 25 -2.56 6.88 -22.14
N LYS A 26 -3.76 7.46 -22.04
CA LYS A 26 -4.22 8.13 -20.82
C LYS A 26 -4.49 7.13 -19.70
N GLU A 27 -5.22 6.07 -20.01
CA GLU A 27 -5.60 5.01 -19.08
C GLU A 27 -4.37 4.22 -18.61
N ILE A 28 -3.44 3.94 -19.54
CA ILE A 28 -2.16 3.31 -19.23
C ILE A 28 -1.31 4.19 -18.30
N THR A 29 -1.22 5.49 -18.59
CA THR A 29 -0.48 6.44 -17.73
C THR A 29 -1.10 6.53 -16.33
N ALA A 30 -2.43 6.56 -16.24
CA ALA A 30 -3.13 6.56 -14.96
C ALA A 30 -2.87 5.28 -14.15
N PHE A 31 -2.91 4.12 -14.81
CA PHE A 31 -2.58 2.85 -14.19
C PHE A 31 -1.14 2.82 -13.67
N HIS A 32 -0.17 3.23 -14.48
CA HIS A 32 1.23 3.31 -14.08
C HIS A 32 1.44 4.23 -12.87
N LYS A 33 0.84 5.42 -12.89
CA LYS A 33 0.90 6.36 -11.76
C LYS A 33 0.39 5.72 -10.46
N CYS A 34 -0.76 5.04 -10.51
CA CYS A 34 -1.27 4.33 -9.34
C CYS A 34 -0.32 3.23 -8.86
N THR A 35 0.27 2.47 -9.77
CA THR A 35 1.22 1.41 -9.38
C THR A 35 2.49 1.96 -8.75
N GLU A 36 3.02 3.08 -9.26
CA GLU A 36 4.18 3.77 -8.69
C GLU A 36 3.87 4.22 -7.26
N GLU A 37 2.75 4.90 -7.04
CA GLU A 37 2.30 5.32 -5.71
C GLU A 37 2.13 4.12 -4.77
N ALA A 38 1.52 3.03 -5.24
CA ALA A 38 1.35 1.80 -4.45
C ALA A 38 2.70 1.14 -4.09
N THR A 39 3.71 1.22 -4.96
CA THR A 39 5.06 0.71 -4.65
C THR A 39 5.75 1.55 -3.58
N VAL A 40 5.57 2.88 -3.62
CA VAL A 40 6.10 3.81 -2.60
C VAL A 40 5.43 3.56 -1.26
N MET A 41 4.10 3.39 -1.23
CA MET A 41 3.36 3.05 -0.01
C MET A 41 3.83 1.73 0.59
N LYS A 42 3.99 0.68 -0.22
CA LYS A 42 4.55 -0.60 0.24
C LYS A 42 5.95 -0.43 0.83
N ALA A 43 6.80 0.39 0.21
CA ALA A 43 8.12 0.68 0.75
C ALA A 43 8.06 1.47 2.08
N ALA A 44 7.06 2.35 2.26
CA ALA A 44 6.82 3.07 3.50
C ALA A 44 6.28 2.15 4.63
N ASP A 45 5.35 1.25 4.31
CA ASP A 45 4.86 0.21 5.23
C ASP A 45 6.01 -0.68 5.71
N LEU A 46 6.88 -1.12 4.81
CA LEU A 46 8.07 -1.91 5.15
C LEU A 46 9.06 -1.13 6.04
N LYS A 47 9.13 0.20 5.89
CA LYS A 47 9.94 1.08 6.75
C LYS A 47 9.30 1.33 8.11
N GLY A 48 8.14 0.73 8.40
CA GLY A 48 7.49 0.82 9.71
C GLY A 48 7.00 2.23 10.01
N VAL A 49 6.65 3.00 8.97
CA VAL A 49 5.93 4.26 9.14
C VAL A 49 4.66 3.94 9.90
N VAL A 50 4.54 4.58 11.06
CA VAL A 50 3.45 4.42 12.04
C VAL A 50 2.12 4.25 11.31
N GLN A 51 1.50 3.07 11.42
CA GLN A 51 0.06 2.96 11.16
C GLN A 51 -0.60 3.98 12.09
N GLU A 52 -1.25 4.99 11.53
CA GLU A 52 -1.89 6.06 12.31
C GLU A 52 -2.70 5.44 13.46
N GLY A 53 -2.24 5.69 14.69
CA GLY A 53 -2.85 5.19 15.93
C GLY A 53 -2.23 3.96 16.59
N ARG A 54 -1.29 3.21 15.97
CA ARG A 54 -0.63 2.05 16.61
C ARG A 54 0.89 2.14 16.55
N LEU A 55 1.52 2.08 17.73
CA LEU A 55 2.97 1.94 17.85
C LEU A 55 3.43 0.62 17.24
N SER A 56 4.56 0.63 16.54
CA SER A 56 5.16 -0.61 16.05
C SER A 56 5.55 -1.53 17.20
N SER A 57 5.56 -2.85 16.99
CA SER A 57 5.96 -3.82 18.02
C SER A 57 7.35 -3.52 18.60
N ARG A 58 8.26 -2.98 17.79
CA ARG A 58 9.59 -2.54 18.26
C ARG A 58 9.51 -1.38 19.25
N ASN A 59 8.61 -0.43 19.02
CA ASN A 59 8.39 0.69 19.93
C ASN A 59 7.62 0.25 21.19
N ILE A 60 6.65 -0.65 21.05
CA ILE A 60 5.93 -1.26 22.19
C ILE A 60 6.92 -2.02 23.10
N ASN A 61 7.78 -2.86 22.52
CA ASN A 61 8.77 -3.63 23.28
C ASN A 61 9.80 -2.76 24.01
N LYS A 62 10.04 -1.52 23.57
CA LYS A 62 10.85 -0.54 24.31
C LYS A 62 10.11 0.10 25.49
N LEU A 63 8.78 0.15 25.43
CA LEU A 63 7.94 0.73 26.49
C LEU A 63 7.60 -0.30 27.58
N LEU A 64 7.39 -1.57 27.23
CA LEU A 64 7.05 -2.64 28.19
C LEU A 64 7.98 -2.71 29.42
N PRO A 65 9.31 -2.55 29.30
CA PRO A 65 10.21 -2.59 30.47
C PRO A 65 10.01 -1.42 31.45
N ARG A 66 9.42 -0.30 31.01
CA ARG A 66 9.13 0.85 31.88
C ARG A 66 7.90 0.61 32.76
N PHE A 67 6.99 -0.26 32.33
CA PHE A 67 5.76 -0.62 33.03
C PHE A 67 5.56 -2.14 32.98
N PRO A 68 6.38 -2.92 33.69
CA PRO A 68 6.32 -4.37 33.63
C PRO A 68 5.02 -4.89 34.26
N HIS A 69 4.44 -5.93 33.65
CA HIS A 69 3.26 -6.60 34.20
C HIS A 69 3.65 -7.30 35.52
N PRO A 70 2.93 -7.10 36.64
CA PRO A 70 3.16 -7.86 37.86
C PRO A 70 3.14 -9.36 37.60
N VAL A 71 4.29 -9.99 37.80
CA VAL A 71 4.43 -11.45 37.80
C VAL A 71 3.76 -11.97 39.07
N LYS A 72 2.69 -12.76 38.93
CA LYS A 72 2.12 -13.48 40.08
C LYS A 72 3.11 -14.59 40.47
N PRO A 73 3.52 -14.69 41.74
CA PRO A 73 4.27 -15.85 42.21
C PRO A 73 3.37 -17.09 42.13
N HIS A 74 3.93 -18.21 41.67
CA HIS A 74 3.29 -19.52 41.71
C HIS A 74 3.24 -20.07 43.14
#